data_AF-A0A1I6Q856-F1
#
_entry.id   AF-A0A1I6Q856-F1
#
_cell.length_a   1.000
_cell.length_b   1.000
_cell.length_c   1.000
_cell.angle_alpha   90.00
_cell.angle_beta   90.00
_cell.angle_gamma   90.00
#
_symmetry.space_group_name_H-M   'P 1'
#
loop_
_entity.id
_entity.type
_entity.pdbx_description
1 polymer ?
#
loop_
_entity_poly.entity_id
_entity_poly.type
_entity_poly.pdbx_seq_one_letter_code
_entity_poly.pdbx_strand_id
1 'polypeptide(L)'
;MKILTLVLLTLNLTLFGQESESTDCYEIKYLDFFGLDQTEVTKWPPSELDGLLKMDFAKDNRQSEIKTNVLIPMIVYQLKEFHPKCTKKIDTLYFNTITAVYLKIREIDSTQLLNKSIAEKIDFIRADFYSQVENINYLPKMTMTFDDGPFYGINYDEKFELKPIKIQETAFGTLIISKVDDKTILTSKDKNGNVIWQKSITGLYDRNLTGLYFTKNPLKYNSVATVVHMYSEGERFTLYLKKDGSFMHYFHSW
;
A
#
# COMPACT_ATOMS: atom_id res chain seq x y z
N MET A 1 -70.33 14.39 33.22
CA MET A 1 -70.78 13.50 32.13
C MET A 1 -69.67 13.49 31.09
N LYS A 2 -68.78 12.48 31.12
CA LYS A 2 -68.65 11.42 30.07
C LYS A 2 -68.38 12.05 28.69
N ILE A 3 -67.18 12.02 28.08
CA ILE A 3 -66.30 10.90 27.67
C ILE A 3 -64.96 11.56 27.22
N LEU A 4 -63.80 11.33 27.85
CA LEU A 4 -62.80 10.29 27.56
C LEU A 4 -62.47 10.10 26.06
N THR A 5 -61.39 10.71 25.54
CA THR A 5 -60.56 10.01 24.55
C THR A 5 -59.09 10.33 24.78
N LEU A 6 -58.42 9.35 25.35
CA LEU A 6 -57.00 9.23 25.54
C LEU A 6 -56.44 8.66 24.22
N VAL A 7 -55.55 9.39 23.52
CA VAL A 7 -54.75 8.78 22.44
C VAL A 7 -53.33 8.65 22.96
N LEU A 8 -53.06 7.49 23.55
CA LEU A 8 -51.73 7.02 23.88
C LEU A 8 -50.99 6.77 22.56
N LEU A 9 -50.06 7.66 22.18
CA LEU A 9 -49.03 7.32 21.21
C LEU A 9 -48.07 6.35 21.91
N THR A 10 -48.33 5.05 21.76
CA THR A 10 -47.32 4.03 21.98
C THR A 10 -46.37 4.07 20.78
N LEU A 11 -45.34 4.90 20.88
CA LEU A 11 -44.13 4.71 20.10
C LEU A 11 -43.56 3.36 20.52
N ASN A 12 -43.90 2.32 19.76
CA ASN A 12 -43.16 1.07 19.75
C ASN A 12 -41.70 1.42 19.47
N LEU A 13 -40.91 1.56 20.53
CA LEU A 13 -39.47 1.33 20.52
C LEU A 13 -39.26 -0.16 20.21
N THR A 14 -39.59 -0.55 18.99
CA THR A 14 -38.80 -1.56 18.31
C THR A 14 -37.45 -0.88 18.09
N LEU A 15 -36.52 -1.10 19.02
CA LEU A 15 -35.12 -1.22 18.66
C LEU A 15 -35.08 -2.31 17.59
N PHE A 16 -35.37 -1.93 16.34
CA PHE A 16 -34.61 -2.49 15.25
C PHE A 16 -33.20 -1.99 15.52
N GLY A 17 -32.45 -2.82 16.24
CA GLY A 17 -31.04 -2.97 15.95
C GLY A 17 -30.99 -3.19 14.45
N GLN A 18 -30.80 -2.10 13.73
CA GLN A 18 -30.24 -2.16 12.40
C GLN A 18 -28.86 -2.75 12.69
N GLU A 19 -28.79 -4.09 12.63
CA GLU A 19 -27.56 -4.75 12.25
C GLU A 19 -27.12 -3.95 11.04
N SER A 20 -26.13 -3.08 11.23
CA SER A 20 -25.34 -2.64 10.10
C SER A 20 -24.83 -3.95 9.54
N GLU A 21 -25.45 -4.44 8.45
CA GLU A 21 -24.88 -5.48 7.64
C GLU A 21 -23.46 -5.02 7.36
N SER A 22 -22.50 -5.61 8.08
CA SER A 22 -21.10 -5.37 7.83
C SER A 22 -20.88 -5.86 6.39
N THR A 23 -20.80 -4.89 5.49
CA THR A 23 -20.60 -5.09 4.05
C THR A 23 -19.22 -5.67 3.72
N ASP A 24 -18.34 -5.82 4.71
CA ASP A 24 -17.01 -6.39 4.54
C ASP A 24 -17.00 -7.91 4.78
N CYS A 25 -17.69 -8.58 3.85
CA CYS A 25 -17.45 -9.92 3.31
C CYS A 25 -16.25 -10.71 3.90
N TYR A 26 -15.02 -10.15 3.87
CA TYR A 26 -13.81 -10.63 4.53
C TYR A 26 -12.66 -9.61 4.33
N GLU A 27 -12.07 -9.10 5.41
CA GLU A 27 -11.07 -8.02 5.34
C GLU A 27 -9.66 -8.54 5.00
N ILE A 28 -9.00 -7.84 4.08
CA ILE A 28 -7.58 -7.98 3.77
C ILE A 28 -6.87 -6.66 4.09
N LYS A 29 -5.84 -6.71 4.94
CA LYS A 29 -5.00 -5.57 5.31
C LYS A 29 -4.12 -5.14 4.15
N TYR A 30 -3.60 -3.92 4.23
CA TYR A 30 -2.55 -3.38 3.35
C TYR A 30 -2.96 -3.07 1.90
N LEU A 31 -4.22 -3.30 1.53
CA LEU A 31 -4.72 -3.02 0.18
C LEU A 31 -4.67 -1.52 -0.19
N ASP A 32 -4.83 -0.65 0.79
CA ASP A 32 -4.75 0.82 0.64
C ASP A 32 -3.35 1.32 0.24
N PHE A 33 -2.29 0.59 0.61
CA PHE A 33 -0.94 0.86 0.13
C PHE A 33 -0.81 0.59 -1.37
N PHE A 34 -1.50 -0.42 -1.88
CA PHE A 34 -1.52 -0.80 -3.30
C PHE A 34 -2.64 -0.10 -4.10
N GLY A 35 -3.47 0.73 -3.45
CA GLY A 35 -4.61 1.40 -4.08
C GLY A 35 -5.75 0.46 -4.48
N LEU A 36 -5.86 -0.71 -3.84
CA LEU A 36 -6.88 -1.72 -4.15
C LEU A 36 -8.12 -1.62 -3.23
N ASP A 37 -8.02 -0.91 -2.11
CA ASP A 37 -9.07 -0.74 -1.11
C ASP A 37 -10.33 -0.04 -1.64
N GLN A 38 -10.21 0.75 -2.71
CA GLN A 38 -11.31 1.48 -3.35
C GLN A 38 -11.69 0.94 -4.73
N THR A 39 -11.11 -0.19 -5.15
CA THR A 39 -11.33 -0.75 -6.50
C THR A 39 -12.30 -1.91 -6.47
N GLU A 40 -13.15 -2.03 -7.49
CA GLU A 40 -13.98 -3.23 -7.64
C GLU A 40 -13.11 -4.44 -8.03
N VAL A 41 -13.43 -5.60 -7.44
CA VAL A 41 -12.73 -6.85 -7.76
C VAL A 41 -13.10 -7.28 -9.18
N THR A 42 -12.14 -7.18 -10.11
CA THR A 42 -12.30 -7.68 -11.47
C THR A 42 -11.59 -9.02 -11.62
N LYS A 43 -12.33 -10.06 -12.03
CA LYS A 43 -11.76 -11.37 -12.33
C LYS A 43 -10.96 -11.29 -13.64
N TRP A 44 -9.78 -11.91 -13.66
CA TRP A 44 -9.00 -12.06 -14.86
C TRP A 44 -9.66 -13.04 -15.83
N PRO A 45 -9.61 -12.79 -17.15
CA PRO A 45 -10.09 -13.74 -18.15
C PRO A 45 -9.24 -15.02 -18.13
N PRO A 46 -9.81 -16.19 -18.51
CA PRO A 46 -9.08 -17.45 -18.53
C PRO A 46 -7.76 -17.41 -19.31
N SER A 47 -7.72 -16.66 -20.43
CA SER A 47 -6.50 -16.49 -21.24
C SER A 47 -5.35 -15.82 -20.48
N GLU A 48 -5.65 -14.88 -19.59
CA GLU A 48 -4.62 -14.23 -18.76
C GLU A 48 -4.11 -15.19 -17.68
N LEU A 49 -5.01 -15.93 -17.03
CA LEU A 49 -4.64 -16.95 -16.05
C LEU A 49 -3.78 -18.05 -16.66
N ASP A 50 -4.11 -18.53 -17.86
CA ASP A 50 -3.32 -19.50 -18.61
C ASP A 50 -1.93 -18.95 -18.96
N GLY A 51 -1.84 -17.67 -19.29
CA GLY A 51 -0.57 -16.97 -19.52
C GLY A 51 0.30 -16.94 -18.26
N LEU A 52 -0.28 -16.52 -17.13
CA LEU A 52 0.41 -16.48 -15.83
C LEU A 52 0.87 -17.87 -15.38
N LEU A 53 0.06 -18.91 -15.57
CA LEU A 53 0.43 -20.28 -15.24
C LEU A 53 1.60 -20.81 -16.08
N LYS A 54 1.81 -20.30 -17.30
CA LYS A 54 2.92 -20.69 -18.18
C LYS A 54 4.18 -19.87 -17.96
N MET A 55 4.07 -18.69 -17.35
CA MET A 55 5.19 -17.80 -17.06
C MET A 55 6.17 -18.45 -16.08
N ASP A 56 7.46 -18.45 -16.40
CA ASP A 56 8.52 -18.72 -15.43
C ASP A 56 8.72 -17.43 -14.63
N PHE A 57 8.48 -17.45 -13.31
CA PHE A 57 8.62 -16.28 -12.45
C PHE A 57 10.04 -16.12 -11.88
N ALA A 58 10.93 -17.08 -12.10
CA ALA A 58 12.31 -17.00 -11.63
C ALA A 58 13.16 -16.07 -12.51
N LYS A 59 12.85 -15.96 -13.81
CA LYS A 59 13.62 -15.18 -14.78
C LYS A 59 12.75 -14.65 -15.92
N ASP A 60 12.96 -13.39 -16.30
CA ASP A 60 12.39 -12.87 -17.55
C ASP A 60 13.17 -13.35 -18.78
N ASN A 61 12.69 -13.03 -19.98
CA ASN A 61 13.36 -13.36 -21.25
C ASN A 61 14.79 -12.79 -21.37
N ARG A 62 15.19 -11.88 -20.47
CA ARG A 62 16.51 -11.25 -20.38
C ARG A 62 17.30 -11.73 -19.14
N GLN A 63 16.86 -12.80 -18.49
CA GLN A 63 17.45 -13.37 -17.27
C GLN A 63 17.46 -12.46 -16.04
N SER A 64 16.67 -11.38 -16.05
CA SER A 64 16.45 -10.52 -14.88
C SER A 64 15.39 -11.12 -13.96
N GLU A 65 15.47 -10.83 -12.65
CA GLU A 65 14.44 -11.22 -11.69
C GLU A 65 13.10 -10.57 -12.08
N ILE A 66 12.03 -11.37 -12.20
CA ILE A 66 10.71 -10.84 -12.52
C ILE A 66 10.18 -10.07 -11.34
N LYS A 67 9.92 -8.77 -11.55
CA LYS A 67 9.12 -7.99 -10.62
C LYS A 67 7.69 -8.52 -10.72
N THR A 68 7.25 -9.21 -9.68
CA THR A 68 5.87 -9.69 -9.55
C THR A 68 4.86 -8.54 -9.55
N ASN A 69 5.33 -7.30 -9.36
CA ASN A 69 4.55 -6.08 -9.38
C ASN A 69 3.30 -6.24 -8.50
N VAL A 70 2.16 -5.69 -8.95
CA VAL A 70 0.89 -5.76 -8.24
C VAL A 70 0.19 -7.12 -8.32
N LEU A 71 0.78 -8.16 -8.94
CA LEU A 71 0.12 -9.46 -9.11
C LEU A 71 -0.25 -10.12 -7.78
N ILE A 72 0.69 -10.13 -6.82
CA ILE A 72 0.46 -10.73 -5.49
C ILE A 72 -0.67 -10.00 -4.75
N PRO A 73 -0.62 -8.67 -4.55
CA PRO A 73 -1.75 -7.92 -3.99
C PRO A 73 -3.08 -8.17 -4.71
N MET A 74 -3.09 -8.22 -6.04
CA MET A 74 -4.30 -8.47 -6.83
C MET A 74 -4.87 -9.87 -6.64
N ILE A 75 -4.03 -10.91 -6.56
CA ILE A 75 -4.49 -12.28 -6.31
C ILE A 75 -5.12 -12.37 -4.93
N VAL A 76 -4.45 -11.83 -3.90
CA VAL A 76 -4.97 -11.83 -2.52
C VAL A 76 -6.28 -11.05 -2.46
N TYR A 77 -6.36 -9.92 -3.17
CA TYR A 77 -7.57 -9.13 -3.25
C TYR A 77 -8.74 -9.90 -3.85
N GLN A 78 -8.52 -10.64 -4.94
CA GLN A 78 -9.55 -11.47 -5.56
C GLN A 78 -9.95 -12.68 -4.70
N LEU A 79 -8.99 -13.29 -4.00
CA LEU A 79 -9.23 -14.47 -3.16
C LEU A 79 -10.21 -14.19 -2.00
N LYS A 80 -10.30 -12.94 -1.52
CA LYS A 80 -11.26 -12.56 -0.46
C LYS A 80 -12.69 -12.93 -0.82
N GLU A 81 -13.08 -12.74 -2.08
CA GLU A 81 -14.44 -12.99 -2.59
C GLU A 81 -14.85 -14.46 -2.53
N PHE A 82 -13.89 -15.38 -2.40
CA PHE A 82 -14.12 -16.82 -2.33
C PHE A 82 -14.21 -17.34 -0.89
N HIS A 83 -14.03 -16.46 0.11
CA HIS A 83 -14.15 -16.87 1.50
C HIS A 83 -15.60 -17.29 1.80
N PRO A 84 -15.87 -18.36 2.56
CA PRO A 84 -17.25 -18.80 2.85
C PRO A 84 -18.12 -17.77 3.60
N LYS A 85 -17.50 -16.76 4.21
CA LYS A 85 -18.21 -15.59 4.79
C LYS A 85 -18.71 -14.60 3.73
N CYS A 86 -18.06 -14.60 2.56
CA CYS A 86 -18.31 -13.71 1.44
C CYS A 86 -19.35 -14.25 0.46
N THR A 87 -19.17 -15.50 0.04
CA THR A 87 -20.01 -16.13 -0.97
C THR A 87 -20.39 -17.53 -0.54
N LYS A 88 -21.65 -17.90 -0.83
CA LYS A 88 -22.14 -19.27 -0.66
C LYS A 88 -21.86 -20.15 -1.87
N LYS A 89 -21.55 -19.56 -3.04
CA LYS A 89 -21.25 -20.30 -4.28
C LYS A 89 -19.87 -19.90 -4.78
N ILE A 90 -18.94 -20.84 -4.66
CA ILE A 90 -17.54 -20.66 -5.02
C ILE A 90 -17.34 -21.25 -6.42
N ASP A 91 -16.80 -20.44 -7.32
CA ASP A 91 -16.22 -20.93 -8.57
C ASP A 91 -14.87 -21.59 -8.27
N THR A 92 -14.93 -22.89 -7.99
CA THR A 92 -13.78 -23.69 -7.56
C THR A 92 -12.69 -23.76 -8.63
N LEU A 93 -13.06 -23.72 -9.92
CA LEU A 93 -12.09 -23.76 -11.02
C LEU A 93 -11.25 -22.48 -11.01
N TYR A 94 -11.91 -21.32 -10.97
CA TYR A 94 -11.23 -20.04 -10.89
C TYR A 94 -10.37 -19.95 -9.63
N PHE A 95 -10.94 -20.28 -8.47
CA PHE A 95 -10.25 -20.25 -7.18
C PHE A 95 -8.96 -21.10 -7.18
N ASN A 96 -9.04 -22.34 -7.66
CA ASN A 96 -7.86 -23.21 -7.74
C ASN A 96 -6.81 -22.66 -8.70
N THR A 97 -7.24 -22.04 -9.80
CA THR A 97 -6.35 -21.46 -10.81
C THR A 97 -5.58 -20.27 -10.25
N ILE A 98 -6.25 -19.29 -9.63
CA ILE A 98 -5.57 -18.13 -9.02
C ILE A 98 -4.69 -18.55 -7.82
N THR A 99 -5.10 -19.57 -7.07
CA THR A 99 -4.30 -20.14 -5.99
C THR A 99 -3.02 -20.77 -6.54
N ALA A 100 -3.11 -21.53 -7.64
CA ALA A 100 -1.94 -22.13 -8.28
C ALA A 100 -0.97 -21.06 -8.82
N VAL A 101 -1.49 -19.98 -9.41
CA VAL A 101 -0.66 -18.83 -9.83
C VAL A 101 0.06 -18.22 -8.62
N TYR A 102 -0.63 -17.98 -7.51
CA TYR A 102 0.01 -17.45 -6.29
C TYR A 102 1.15 -18.34 -5.80
N LEU A 103 0.88 -19.64 -5.64
CA LEU A 103 1.89 -20.60 -5.16
C LEU A 103 3.09 -20.68 -6.10
N LYS A 104 2.86 -20.60 -7.41
CA LYS A 104 3.92 -20.58 -8.42
C LYS A 104 4.81 -19.34 -8.28
N ILE A 105 4.20 -18.15 -8.17
CA ILE A 105 4.93 -16.88 -7.96
C ILE A 105 5.77 -16.94 -6.68
N ARG A 106 5.24 -17.55 -5.63
CA ARG A 106 5.86 -17.63 -4.30
C ARG A 106 6.79 -18.82 -4.12
N GLU A 107 6.90 -19.69 -5.11
CA GLU A 107 7.62 -20.97 -5.03
C GLU A 107 7.22 -21.82 -3.81
N ILE A 108 5.94 -21.76 -3.43
CA ILE A 108 5.39 -22.52 -2.30
C ILE A 108 4.92 -23.89 -2.80
N ASP A 109 5.34 -24.94 -2.09
CA ASP A 109 4.88 -26.30 -2.39
C ASP A 109 3.35 -26.42 -2.21
N SER A 110 2.67 -26.74 -3.31
CA SER A 110 1.22 -26.95 -3.34
C SER A 110 0.72 -28.06 -2.39
N THR A 111 1.58 -29.00 -1.99
CA THR A 111 1.21 -30.05 -1.03
C THR A 111 0.78 -29.48 0.31
N GLN A 112 1.29 -28.29 0.69
CA GLN A 112 0.91 -27.57 1.91
C GLN A 112 -0.58 -27.23 1.97
N LEU A 113 -1.26 -27.19 0.82
CA LEU A 113 -2.67 -26.83 0.72
C LEU A 113 -3.61 -28.03 0.42
N LEU A 114 -3.09 -29.23 0.14
CA LEU A 114 -3.89 -30.35 -0.39
C LEU A 114 -5.10 -30.72 0.48
N ASN A 115 -4.93 -30.72 1.80
CA ASN A 115 -5.96 -31.14 2.76
C ASN A 115 -6.67 -29.96 3.44
N LYS A 116 -6.39 -28.72 3.02
CA LYS A 116 -6.99 -27.52 3.59
C LYS A 116 -8.34 -27.21 2.93
N SER A 117 -9.30 -26.77 3.74
CA SER A 117 -10.54 -26.15 3.25
C SER A 117 -10.24 -24.86 2.47
N ILE A 118 -11.22 -24.37 1.70
CA ILE A 118 -11.07 -23.11 0.96
C ILE A 118 -10.74 -21.94 1.91
N ALA A 119 -11.41 -21.86 3.06
CA ALA A 119 -11.14 -20.83 4.06
C ALA A 119 -9.68 -20.89 4.54
N GLU A 120 -9.19 -22.09 4.89
CA GLU A 120 -7.81 -22.27 5.35
C GLU A 120 -6.76 -21.98 4.27
N LYS A 121 -7.07 -22.24 2.99
CA LYS A 121 -6.21 -21.86 1.86
C LYS A 121 -6.12 -20.33 1.72
N ILE A 122 -7.26 -19.63 1.81
CA ILE A 122 -7.31 -18.17 1.77
C ILE A 122 -6.55 -17.58 2.97
N ASP A 123 -6.78 -18.11 4.17
CA ASP A 123 -6.08 -17.67 5.39
C ASP A 123 -4.56 -17.86 5.29
N PHE A 124 -4.11 -18.99 4.73
CA PHE A 124 -2.70 -19.25 4.50
C PHE A 124 -2.07 -18.22 3.56
N ILE A 125 -2.69 -18.00 2.40
CA ILE A 125 -2.21 -17.04 1.38
C ILE A 125 -2.20 -15.62 1.95
N ARG A 126 -3.23 -15.26 2.72
CA ARG A 126 -3.31 -13.96 3.40
C ARG A 126 -2.18 -13.77 4.41
N ALA A 127 -1.86 -14.79 5.20
CA ALA A 127 -0.77 -14.73 6.16
C ALA A 127 0.60 -14.58 5.46
N ASP A 128 0.86 -15.35 4.40
CA ASP A 128 2.08 -15.21 3.60
C ASP A 128 2.17 -13.79 3.00
N PHE A 129 1.07 -13.25 2.46
CA PHE A 129 1.02 -11.88 1.95
C PHE A 129 1.34 -10.83 3.01
N TYR A 130 0.79 -10.94 4.21
CA TYR A 130 1.09 -9.98 5.29
C TYR A 130 2.57 -10.01 5.67
N SER A 131 3.16 -11.22 5.76
CA SER A 131 4.59 -11.36 6.03
C SER A 131 5.47 -10.72 4.94
N GLN A 132 5.01 -10.77 3.69
CA GLN A 132 5.67 -10.13 2.54
C GLN A 132 5.61 -8.61 2.63
N VAL A 133 4.47 -8.04 3.01
CA VAL A 133 4.30 -6.58 3.15
C VAL A 133 5.12 -6.03 4.31
N GLU A 134 5.18 -6.77 5.41
CA GLU A 134 5.95 -6.41 6.60
C GLU A 134 7.47 -6.54 6.37
N ASN A 135 7.89 -7.32 5.38
CA ASN A 135 9.27 -7.43 4.96
C ASN A 135 9.66 -6.30 3.98
N ILE A 136 10.44 -5.33 4.47
CA ILE A 136 10.87 -4.18 3.67
C ILE A 136 11.63 -4.55 2.39
N ASN A 137 12.34 -5.68 2.35
CA ASN A 137 13.08 -6.09 1.16
C ASN A 137 12.17 -6.65 0.07
N TYR A 138 10.95 -7.07 0.43
CA TYR A 138 10.01 -7.70 -0.48
C TYR A 138 8.92 -6.74 -0.97
N LEU A 139 8.51 -5.78 -0.14
CA LEU A 139 7.58 -4.72 -0.50
C LEU A 139 7.82 -4.05 -1.87
N PRO A 140 9.04 -3.65 -2.27
CA PRO A 140 9.28 -3.00 -3.58
C PRO A 140 9.08 -3.95 -4.76
N LYS A 141 9.12 -5.28 -4.55
CA LYS A 141 8.84 -6.28 -5.58
C LYS A 141 7.34 -6.44 -5.84
N MET A 142 6.50 -5.98 -4.89
CA MET A 142 5.04 -6.03 -4.97
C MET A 142 4.38 -4.72 -5.43
N THR A 143 5.18 -3.69 -5.69
CA THR A 143 4.71 -2.42 -6.23
C THR A 143 4.92 -2.39 -7.73
N MET A 144 3.99 -1.79 -8.48
CA MET A 144 4.21 -1.54 -9.91
C MET A 144 5.51 -0.74 -10.06
N THR A 145 6.35 -1.11 -11.03
CA THR A 145 7.66 -0.48 -11.27
C THR A 145 7.55 1.03 -11.18
N PHE A 146 8.09 1.58 -10.09
CA PHE A 146 8.38 3.00 -9.98
C PHE A 146 9.46 3.29 -11.03
N ASP A 147 9.14 4.15 -11.99
CA ASP A 147 10.16 4.87 -12.74
C ASP A 147 11.05 5.58 -11.71
N ASP A 148 12.37 5.43 -11.82
CA ASP A 148 13.34 6.08 -10.93
C ASP A 148 13.20 7.60 -10.98
N GLY A 149 12.49 8.12 -12.00
CA GLY A 149 12.20 9.53 -12.14
C GLY A 149 13.48 10.36 -12.26
N PRO A 150 13.37 11.69 -12.41
CA PRO A 150 14.54 12.52 -12.56
C PRO A 150 15.15 12.90 -11.22
N PHE A 151 14.66 12.39 -10.08
CA PHE A 151 15.06 12.84 -8.74
C PHE A 151 15.44 11.69 -7.82
N TYR A 152 16.53 11.87 -7.07
CA TYR A 152 16.96 10.94 -6.03
C TYR A 152 17.53 11.70 -4.81
N GLY A 153 17.87 10.94 -3.77
CA GLY A 153 18.30 11.49 -2.49
C GLY A 153 19.58 10.85 -1.98
N ILE A 154 20.62 11.66 -1.88
CA ILE A 154 21.94 11.28 -1.36
C ILE A 154 21.96 11.56 0.13
N ASN A 155 22.53 10.67 0.95
CA ASN A 155 22.70 10.93 2.38
C ASN A 155 23.50 12.22 2.60
N TYR A 156 23.11 12.99 3.60
CA TYR A 156 23.74 14.25 3.94
C TYR A 156 24.02 14.28 5.44
N ASP A 157 25.30 14.20 5.81
CA ASP A 157 25.74 13.89 7.17
C ASP A 157 26.21 15.13 7.96
N GLU A 158 26.00 16.35 7.46
CA GLU A 158 26.47 17.53 8.19
C GLU A 158 25.67 17.77 9.46
N LYS A 159 26.40 18.09 10.53
CA LYS A 159 25.89 18.20 11.91
C LYS A 159 25.37 19.60 12.27
N PHE A 160 25.36 20.53 11.33
CA PHE A 160 24.91 21.90 11.61
C PHE A 160 23.39 22.01 11.49
N GLU A 161 22.81 22.85 12.33
CA GLU A 161 21.39 23.11 12.29
C GLU A 161 21.05 23.93 11.04
N LEU A 162 20.29 23.33 10.13
CA LEU A 162 19.90 23.97 8.88
C LEU A 162 18.73 24.92 9.11
N LYS A 163 18.79 26.10 8.49
CA LYS A 163 17.68 27.05 8.52
C LYS A 163 16.53 26.51 7.64
N PRO A 164 15.33 26.28 8.22
CA PRO A 164 14.22 25.73 7.48
C PRO A 164 13.63 26.77 6.50
N ILE A 165 13.34 26.32 5.28
CA ILE A 165 12.54 27.07 4.29
C ILE A 165 11.06 26.70 4.42
N LYS A 166 10.79 25.39 4.56
CA LYS A 166 9.45 24.85 4.78
C LYS A 166 9.48 23.72 5.79
N ILE A 167 8.41 23.63 6.56
CA ILE A 167 8.18 22.59 7.55
C ILE A 167 6.81 22.00 7.28
N GLN A 168 6.73 20.68 7.32
CA GLN A 168 5.50 19.91 7.20
C GLN A 168 5.38 19.01 8.44
N GLU A 169 4.31 19.23 9.21
CA GLU A 169 3.96 18.36 10.34
C GLU A 169 3.45 17.00 9.84
N THR A 170 3.80 15.94 10.57
CA THR A 170 3.44 14.55 10.25
C THR A 170 3.06 13.78 11.52
N ALA A 171 2.49 12.60 11.37
CA ALA A 171 2.17 11.74 12.51
C ALA A 171 3.40 11.30 13.34
N PHE A 172 4.59 11.25 12.74
CA PHE A 172 5.84 10.83 13.38
C PHE A 172 6.71 11.99 13.90
N GLY A 173 6.40 13.24 13.51
CA GLY A 173 7.23 14.41 13.79
C GLY A 173 7.16 15.39 12.62
N THR A 174 8.30 15.81 12.07
CA THR A 174 8.34 16.83 11.00
C THR A 174 9.17 16.41 9.80
N LEU A 175 8.79 16.93 8.64
CA LEU A 175 9.61 16.98 7.44
C LEU A 175 10.00 18.42 7.15
N ILE A 176 11.29 18.65 6.91
CA ILE A 176 11.85 19.99 6.80
C ILE A 176 12.62 20.09 5.50
N ILE A 177 12.29 21.10 4.70
CA ILE A 177 13.05 21.48 3.50
C ILE A 177 13.94 22.66 3.89
N SER A 178 15.24 22.50 3.66
CA SER A 178 16.26 23.53 3.88
C SER A 178 17.13 23.68 2.64
N LYS A 179 17.92 24.75 2.57
CA LYS A 179 18.90 24.95 1.50
C LYS A 179 20.25 25.33 2.10
N VAL A 180 21.29 24.68 1.63
CA VAL A 180 22.69 24.94 1.99
C VAL A 180 23.46 25.00 0.69
N ASP A 181 24.13 26.12 0.44
CA ASP A 181 24.69 26.45 -0.86
C ASP A 181 23.63 26.25 -1.96
N ASP A 182 23.92 25.42 -2.95
CA ASP A 182 23.01 25.06 -4.04
C ASP A 182 22.21 23.77 -3.78
N LYS A 183 22.40 23.12 -2.63
CA LYS A 183 21.77 21.83 -2.32
C LYS A 183 20.43 22.02 -1.61
N THR A 184 19.41 21.31 -2.09
CA THR A 184 18.12 21.21 -1.42
C THR A 184 18.12 20.02 -0.47
N ILE A 185 17.99 20.28 0.82
CA ILE A 185 18.07 19.25 1.86
C ILE A 185 16.67 18.95 2.40
N LEU A 186 16.30 17.68 2.43
CA LEU A 186 15.13 17.17 3.10
C LEU A 186 15.55 16.43 4.38
N THR A 187 15.03 16.88 5.51
CA THR A 187 15.31 16.31 6.82
C THR A 187 14.01 15.76 7.43
N SER A 188 14.07 14.56 7.98
CA SER A 188 13.01 14.00 8.82
C SER A 188 13.43 14.06 10.28
N LYS A 189 12.54 14.58 11.13
CA LYS A 189 12.72 14.61 12.58
C LYS A 189 11.56 13.93 13.29
N ASP A 190 11.85 13.29 14.42
CA ASP A 190 10.83 12.75 15.32
C ASP A 190 10.10 13.87 16.07
N LYS A 191 9.10 13.50 16.90
CA LYS A 191 8.34 14.45 17.74
C LYS A 191 9.17 15.18 18.79
N ASN A 192 10.34 14.65 19.13
CA ASN A 192 11.27 15.26 20.09
C ASN A 192 12.28 16.18 19.40
N GLY A 193 12.24 16.28 18.06
CA GLY A 193 13.18 17.07 17.26
C GLY A 193 14.49 16.35 16.91
N ASN A 194 14.62 15.06 17.20
CA ASN A 194 15.80 14.28 16.82
C ASN A 194 15.75 13.98 15.32
N VAL A 195 16.88 14.12 14.64
CA VAL A 195 17.00 13.77 13.22
C VAL A 195 16.93 12.26 13.05
N ILE A 196 15.97 11.80 12.24
CA ILE A 196 15.84 10.39 11.83
C ILE A 196 16.74 10.15 10.62
N TRP A 197 16.67 11.03 9.63
CA TRP A 197 17.56 11.02 8.46
C TRP A 197 17.59 12.40 7.80
N GLN A 198 18.63 12.62 7.00
CA GLN A 198 18.81 13.82 6.19
C GLN A 198 19.34 13.44 4.82
N LYS A 199 18.73 13.98 3.77
CA LYS A 199 19.09 13.70 2.39
C LYS A 199 19.15 14.97 1.55
N SER A 200 20.19 15.08 0.73
CA SER A 200 20.25 16.06 -0.35
C SER A 200 19.43 15.52 -1.51
N ILE A 201 18.33 16.21 -1.84
CA ILE A 201 17.50 15.87 -2.98
C ILE A 201 18.12 16.50 -4.22
N THR A 202 18.39 15.67 -5.22
CA THR A 202 19.13 16.02 -6.43
C THR A 202 18.43 15.43 -7.64
N GLY A 203 18.65 16.01 -8.82
CA GLY A 203 18.18 15.44 -10.06
C GLY A 203 19.22 14.56 -10.75
N LEU A 204 18.83 13.88 -11.84
CA LEU A 204 19.72 13.09 -12.69
C LEU A 204 21.02 13.84 -13.02
N TYR A 205 22.12 13.08 -13.07
CA TYR A 205 23.47 13.60 -13.28
C TYR A 205 23.92 14.57 -12.17
N ASP A 206 23.49 14.33 -10.93
CA ASP A 206 23.83 15.12 -9.74
C ASP A 206 23.45 16.61 -9.87
N ARG A 207 22.42 16.95 -10.66
CA ARG A 207 21.99 18.34 -10.82
C ARG A 207 21.37 18.86 -9.53
N ASN A 208 21.74 20.08 -9.15
CA ASN A 208 21.09 20.79 -8.06
C ASN A 208 19.69 21.25 -8.47
N LEU A 209 18.76 21.22 -7.51
CA LEU A 209 17.38 21.67 -7.71
C LEU A 209 17.25 23.15 -7.39
N THR A 210 16.45 23.88 -8.17
CA THR A 210 16.12 25.28 -7.88
C THR A 210 15.34 25.38 -6.58
N GLY A 211 14.40 24.46 -6.35
CA GLY A 211 13.69 24.28 -5.09
C GLY A 211 12.85 23.01 -5.04
N LEU A 212 12.41 22.66 -3.84
CA LEU A 212 11.48 21.56 -3.53
C LEU A 212 10.34 22.12 -2.70
N TYR A 213 9.11 21.71 -2.98
CA TYR A 213 7.94 22.21 -2.28
C TYR A 213 6.91 21.13 -2.01
N PHE A 214 6.25 21.25 -0.86
CA PHE A 214 5.07 20.45 -0.52
C PHE A 214 3.86 20.90 -1.33
N THR A 215 3.03 19.95 -1.76
CA THR A 215 1.71 20.26 -2.35
C THR A 215 0.71 20.75 -1.30
N LYS A 216 -0.49 21.16 -1.72
CA LYS A 216 -1.57 21.59 -0.80
C LYS A 216 -1.97 20.51 0.20
N ASN A 217 -1.98 19.25 -0.23
CA ASN A 217 -2.28 18.06 0.58
C ASN A 217 -1.13 17.05 0.42
N PRO A 218 0.03 17.32 1.03
CA PRO A 218 1.26 16.63 0.70
C PRO A 218 1.36 15.25 1.35
N LEU A 219 0.43 14.86 2.22
CA LEU A 219 0.53 13.62 2.99
C LEU A 219 -0.68 12.73 2.71
N LYS A 220 -0.41 11.47 2.36
CA LYS A 220 -1.37 10.37 2.39
C LYS A 220 -0.87 9.32 3.36
N TYR A 221 -1.67 9.03 4.37
CA TYR A 221 -1.38 7.96 5.32
C TYR A 221 -2.06 6.69 4.84
N ASN A 222 -1.30 5.61 4.78
CA ASN A 222 -1.83 4.27 4.55
C ASN A 222 -1.32 3.31 5.63
N SER A 223 -1.80 2.08 5.58
CA SER A 223 -1.55 1.04 6.56
C SER A 223 -0.08 0.62 6.69
N VAL A 224 0.78 0.91 5.70
CA VAL A 224 2.20 0.51 5.65
C VAL A 224 3.14 1.72 5.76
N ALA A 225 2.78 2.84 5.15
CA ALA A 225 3.64 3.99 4.92
C ALA A 225 2.90 5.33 5.02
N THR A 226 3.66 6.37 5.32
CA THR A 226 3.28 7.75 5.02
C THR A 226 3.83 8.11 3.65
N VAL A 227 2.95 8.41 2.72
CA VAL A 227 3.28 8.84 1.36
C VAL A 227 3.30 10.35 1.33
N VAL A 228 4.41 10.93 0.87
CA VAL A 228 4.64 12.37 0.82
C VAL A 228 4.73 12.81 -0.64
N HIS A 229 3.86 13.73 -1.05
CA HIS A 229 3.84 14.33 -2.38
C HIS A 229 4.42 15.74 -2.33
N MET A 230 5.58 15.89 -2.97
CA MET A 230 6.27 17.15 -3.22
C MET A 230 6.40 17.36 -4.73
N TYR A 231 6.94 18.50 -5.12
CA TYR A 231 7.24 18.83 -6.51
C TYR A 231 8.55 19.62 -6.59
N SER A 232 9.23 19.46 -7.72
CA SER A 232 10.43 20.21 -8.10
C SER A 232 10.52 20.25 -9.63
N GLU A 233 11.03 21.34 -10.21
CA GLU A 233 11.26 21.46 -11.66
C GLU A 233 10.05 21.08 -12.56
N GLY A 234 8.82 21.29 -12.07
CA GLY A 234 7.59 20.94 -12.79
C GLY A 234 7.16 19.48 -12.71
N GLU A 235 7.91 18.63 -12.01
CA GLU A 235 7.67 17.19 -11.89
C GLU A 235 7.31 16.82 -10.44
N ARG A 236 6.44 15.81 -10.30
CA ARG A 236 6.06 15.31 -8.97
C ARG A 236 7.23 14.55 -8.34
N PHE A 237 7.31 14.59 -7.03
CA PHE A 237 8.24 13.80 -6.24
C PHE A 237 7.49 13.12 -5.11
N THR A 238 7.40 11.79 -5.17
CA THR A 238 6.71 10.97 -4.18
C THR A 238 7.73 10.24 -3.31
N LEU A 239 7.59 10.39 -2.00
CA LEU A 239 8.46 9.80 -0.99
C LEU A 239 7.64 8.87 -0.09
N TYR A 240 8.11 7.64 0.10
CA TYR A 240 7.51 6.66 0.99
C TYR A 240 8.32 6.54 2.29
N LEU A 241 7.65 6.81 3.41
CA LEU A 241 8.24 6.73 4.75
C LEU A 241 7.52 5.67 5.57
N LYS A 242 8.26 4.98 6.44
CA LYS A 242 7.68 4.15 7.49
C LYS A 242 6.85 5.01 8.45
N LYS A 243 6.00 4.37 9.26
CA LYS A 243 5.16 5.05 10.26
C LYS A 243 5.95 5.79 11.33
N ASP A 244 7.20 5.42 11.56
CA ASP A 244 8.14 6.07 12.48
C ASP A 244 8.92 7.23 11.82
N GLY A 245 8.68 7.52 10.53
CA GLY A 245 9.40 8.53 9.77
C GLY A 245 10.66 8.03 9.08
N SER A 246 11.11 6.80 9.36
CA SER A 246 12.28 6.21 8.73
C SER A 246 12.10 6.06 7.22
N PHE A 247 13.19 6.22 6.47
CA PHE A 247 13.19 6.05 5.02
C PHE A 247 12.82 4.60 4.67
N MET A 248 11.83 4.41 3.78
CA MET A 248 11.39 3.08 3.39
C MET A 248 12.04 2.63 2.10
N HIS A 249 11.79 3.34 0.99
CA HIS A 249 12.21 2.80 -0.30
C HIS A 249 12.88 3.77 -1.28
N TYR A 250 12.17 4.63 -2.01
CA TYR A 250 12.81 5.54 -2.97
C TYR A 250 11.79 6.52 -3.58
N PHE A 251 12.30 7.39 -4.45
CA PHE A 251 11.70 8.57 -5.04
C PHE A 251 10.99 8.25 -6.34
N HIS A 252 9.84 8.87 -6.58
CA HIS A 252 9.08 8.62 -7.80
C HIS A 252 8.47 9.89 -8.37
N SER A 253 8.67 10.13 -9.66
CA SER A 253 8.04 11.19 -10.42
C SER A 253 7.05 10.65 -11.44
N TRP A 254 5.92 11.35 -11.56
CA TRP A 254 5.11 11.41 -12.77
C TRP A 254 4.93 12.88 -13.13
#